data_AF-A0A8W8MRV0-F1
#
_entry.id   AF-A0A8W8MRV0-F1
#
_cell.length_a   1.000
_cell.length_b   1.000
_cell.length_c   1.000
_cell.angle_alpha   90.00
_cell.angle_beta   90.00
_cell.angle_gamma   90.00
#
_symmetry.space_group_name_H-M   'P 1'
#
loop_
_entity.id
_entity.type
_entity.pdbx_description
1 polymer ?
#
loop_
_entity_poly.entity_id
_entity_poly.type
_entity_poly.pdbx_seq_one_letter_code
_entity_poly.pdbx_strand_id
1 'polypeptide(L)'
;WRWSVFRGDTNSSNYNQHWWDLRCRFQGISSPVKRTEEDFDPGAKYHIPGNTPYIRYFVSFVVQFQWHEALCREAGNTRPLHRCDIYNNTNAGNKLREMLRMGSSKPWQDAMEAITGQRTMSAKPLVNYFDPLLKWLKEQNKEENTGWSASCPSSIPTPSALAAGSANLFISITCFVLCVFFAFFQIR
;
A
#
# COMPACT_ATOMS: atom_id res chain seq x y z
N TRP A 1 10.17 -11.15 -8.65
CA TRP A 1 11.59 -10.89 -8.96
C TRP A 1 12.54 -11.83 -8.22
N ARG A 2 12.87 -11.66 -6.92
CA ARG A 2 13.88 -12.50 -6.21
C ARG A 2 13.70 -14.01 -6.39
N TRP A 3 12.49 -14.53 -6.22
CA TRP A 3 12.23 -15.97 -6.42
C TRP A 3 12.52 -16.43 -7.85
N SER A 4 12.24 -15.60 -8.85
CA SER A 4 12.55 -15.86 -10.27
C SER A 4 14.07 -15.92 -10.49
N VAL A 5 14.81 -14.98 -9.88
CA VAL A 5 16.29 -14.98 -9.90
C VAL A 5 16.83 -16.25 -9.23
N PHE A 6 16.35 -16.60 -8.04
CA PHE A 6 16.83 -17.78 -7.30
C PHE A 6 16.49 -19.12 -7.96
N ARG A 7 15.41 -19.20 -8.74
CA ARG A 7 15.08 -20.39 -9.54
C ARG A 7 15.87 -20.46 -10.86
N GLY A 8 16.52 -19.38 -11.28
CA GLY A 8 17.22 -19.30 -12.56
C GLY A 8 16.34 -18.84 -13.74
N ASP A 9 15.06 -18.57 -13.51
CA ASP A 9 14.13 -18.05 -14.54
C ASP A 9 14.55 -16.66 -15.06
N THR A 10 15.34 -15.92 -14.27
CA THR A 10 15.86 -14.59 -14.65
C THR A 10 17.38 -14.63 -14.64
N ASN A 11 17.98 -14.53 -15.84
CA ASN A 11 19.42 -14.44 -16.01
C ASN A 11 19.95 -13.09 -15.49
N SER A 12 21.19 -13.06 -15.02
CA SER A 12 21.91 -11.85 -14.63
C SER A 12 21.98 -10.79 -15.72
N SER A 13 21.93 -11.20 -16.99
CA SER A 13 21.87 -10.27 -18.12
C SER A 13 20.54 -9.52 -18.26
N ASN A 14 19.51 -9.87 -17.48
CA ASN A 14 18.15 -9.35 -17.59
C ASN A 14 17.56 -8.98 -16.21
N TYR A 15 18.42 -8.72 -15.22
CA TYR A 15 17.98 -8.46 -13.85
C TYR A 15 17.16 -7.18 -13.78
N ASN A 16 17.65 -6.11 -14.40
CA ASN A 16 17.03 -4.81 -14.28
C ASN A 16 15.80 -4.69 -15.18
N GLN A 17 15.86 -5.23 -16.40
CA GLN A 17 14.72 -5.30 -17.32
C GLN A 17 13.56 -6.07 -16.68
N HIS A 18 13.80 -7.27 -16.16
CA HIS A 18 12.73 -8.06 -15.53
C HIS A 18 12.20 -7.39 -14.26
N TRP A 19 13.03 -6.62 -13.53
CA TRP A 19 12.55 -5.80 -12.41
C TRP A 19 11.51 -4.79 -12.89
N TRP A 20 11.81 -4.03 -13.95
CA TRP A 20 10.89 -3.05 -14.51
C TRP A 20 9.65 -3.67 -15.15
N ASP A 21 9.78 -4.79 -15.86
CA ASP A 21 8.63 -5.52 -16.43
C ASP A 21 7.61 -5.87 -15.34
N LEU A 22 8.08 -6.33 -14.18
CA LEU A 22 7.21 -6.65 -13.04
C LEU A 22 6.59 -5.40 -12.41
N ARG A 23 7.32 -4.28 -12.35
CA ARG A 23 6.84 -3.00 -11.80
C ARG A 23 5.74 -2.42 -12.69
N CYS A 24 5.94 -2.40 -14.00
CA CYS A 24 4.93 -1.97 -14.96
C CYS A 24 3.70 -2.89 -14.88
N ARG A 25 3.92 -4.22 -14.95
CA ARG A 25 2.83 -5.21 -14.93
C ARG A 25 1.97 -5.15 -13.68
N PHE A 26 2.58 -5.23 -12.50
CA PHE A 26 1.84 -5.43 -11.25
C PHE A 26 1.59 -4.14 -10.46
N GLN A 27 2.32 -3.05 -10.75
CA GLN A 27 2.23 -1.82 -9.97
C GLN A 27 1.87 -0.58 -10.79
N GLY A 28 1.86 -0.68 -12.13
CA GLY A 28 1.49 0.44 -13.00
C GLY A 28 2.47 1.61 -12.94
N ILE A 29 3.75 1.31 -12.70
CA ILE A 29 4.81 2.32 -12.59
C ILE A 29 5.98 1.98 -13.51
N SER A 30 6.50 3.01 -14.17
CA SER A 30 7.66 2.97 -15.06
C SER A 30 8.78 3.90 -14.57
N SER A 31 9.98 3.70 -15.12
CA SER A 31 11.11 4.58 -14.84
C SER A 31 10.94 5.93 -15.56
N PRO A 32 11.26 7.07 -14.92
CA PRO A 32 11.26 8.37 -15.57
C PRO A 32 12.50 8.63 -16.44
N VAL A 33 13.44 7.68 -16.48
CA VAL A 33 14.67 7.72 -17.30
C VAL A 33 14.93 6.35 -17.90
N LYS A 34 15.76 6.29 -18.95
CA LYS A 34 16.13 5.03 -19.59
C LYS A 34 16.99 4.23 -18.63
N ARG A 35 16.63 2.96 -18.49
CA ARG A 35 17.35 1.99 -17.66
C ARG A 35 18.00 0.95 -18.55
N THR A 36 19.18 0.53 -18.17
CA THR A 36 19.95 -0.53 -18.84
C THR A 36 20.29 -1.61 -17.82
N GLU A 37 21.04 -2.63 -18.24
CA GLU A 37 21.57 -3.66 -17.34
C GLU A 37 22.90 -3.22 -16.68
N GLU A 38 23.37 -2.00 -16.97
CA GLU A 38 24.43 -1.35 -16.19
C GLU A 38 23.86 -0.80 -14.87
N ASP A 39 22.54 -0.61 -14.79
CA ASP A 39 21.82 -0.29 -13.57
C ASP A 39 21.49 -1.57 -12.76
N PHE A 40 21.30 -1.39 -11.44
CA PHE A 40 20.75 -2.42 -10.56
C PHE A 40 19.72 -1.84 -9.60
N ASP A 41 18.58 -1.36 -10.14
CA ASP A 41 17.50 -0.74 -9.37
C ASP A 41 16.92 -1.61 -8.24
N PRO A 42 16.76 -2.94 -8.34
CA PRO A 42 16.37 -3.74 -7.18
C PRO A 42 17.34 -3.56 -6.00
N GLY A 43 18.63 -3.30 -6.25
CA GLY A 43 19.64 -3.05 -5.22
C GLY A 43 19.41 -1.80 -4.38
N ALA A 44 18.67 -0.81 -4.90
CA ALA A 44 18.33 0.41 -4.17
C ALA A 44 17.32 0.15 -3.03
N LYS A 45 16.67 -1.02 -2.99
CA LYS A 45 15.76 -1.39 -1.91
C LYS A 45 16.50 -2.18 -0.84
N TYR A 46 16.78 -1.57 0.32
CA TYR A 46 17.51 -2.16 1.47
C TYR A 46 17.37 -3.69 1.67
N HIS A 47 16.14 -4.22 1.64
CA HIS A 47 15.88 -5.65 1.88
C HIS A 47 16.49 -6.59 0.82
N ILE A 48 16.84 -6.09 -0.36
CA ILE A 48 17.51 -6.84 -1.42
C ILE A 48 18.99 -7.09 -1.06
N PRO A 49 19.86 -6.06 -0.91
CA PRO A 49 21.24 -6.28 -0.50
C PRO A 49 21.36 -6.76 0.96
N GLY A 50 20.44 -6.37 1.84
CA GLY A 50 20.36 -6.85 3.23
C GLY A 50 19.77 -8.26 3.37
N ASN A 51 19.62 -9.01 2.27
CA ASN A 51 19.08 -10.37 2.19
C ASN A 51 17.86 -10.66 3.08
N THR A 52 16.99 -9.67 3.28
CA THR A 52 15.85 -9.78 4.20
C THR A 52 14.60 -10.22 3.42
N PRO A 53 13.95 -11.35 3.74
CA PRO A 53 12.73 -11.79 3.05
C PRO A 53 11.63 -10.72 3.04
N TYR A 54 11.18 -10.28 1.86
CA TYR A 54 10.21 -9.19 1.73
C TYR A 54 8.75 -9.64 1.85
N ILE A 55 8.46 -10.92 1.59
CA ILE A 55 7.10 -11.49 1.62
C ILE A 55 6.40 -11.33 2.98
N ARG A 56 7.18 -11.16 4.05
CA ARG A 56 6.66 -10.93 5.41
C ARG A 56 5.69 -9.76 5.51
N TYR A 57 5.92 -8.69 4.73
CA TYR A 57 5.03 -7.51 4.72
C TYR A 57 3.71 -7.79 4.03
N PHE A 58 3.75 -8.54 2.91
CA PHE A 58 2.53 -8.92 2.20
C PHE A 58 1.64 -9.81 3.08
N VAL A 59 2.23 -10.83 3.69
CA VAL A 59 1.51 -11.74 4.59
C VAL A 59 1.02 -11.01 5.83
N SER A 60 1.82 -10.12 6.43
CA SER A 60 1.41 -9.40 7.65
C SER A 60 0.15 -8.58 7.43
N PHE A 61 -0.03 -7.93 6.28
CA PHE A 61 -1.25 -7.17 6.02
C PHE A 61 -2.48 -8.07 5.91
N VAL A 62 -2.39 -9.20 5.20
CA VAL A 62 -3.51 -10.15 5.09
C VAL A 62 -3.90 -10.67 6.47
N VAL A 63 -2.92 -11.10 7.26
CA VAL A 63 -3.12 -11.64 8.61
C VAL A 63 -3.64 -10.58 9.58
N GLN A 64 -3.11 -9.35 9.53
CA GLN A 64 -3.52 -8.24 10.38
C GLN A 64 -5.03 -8.00 10.32
N PHE A 65 -5.59 -7.87 9.11
CA PHE A 65 -7.04 -7.62 8.98
C PHE A 65 -7.88 -8.85 9.31
N GLN A 66 -7.36 -10.06 9.06
CA GLN A 66 -8.06 -11.30 9.42
C GLN A 66 -8.17 -11.47 10.93
N TRP A 67 -7.12 -11.13 11.67
CA TRP A 67 -7.14 -11.09 13.14
C TRP A 67 -8.04 -9.97 13.64
N HIS A 68 -7.92 -8.77 13.07
CA HIS A 68 -8.76 -7.63 13.44
C HIS A 68 -10.25 -7.95 13.31
N GLU A 69 -10.69 -8.50 12.18
CA GLU A 69 -12.09 -8.92 11.99
C GLU A 69 -12.56 -9.97 13.01
N ALA A 70 -11.72 -10.97 13.30
CA ALA A 70 -12.04 -12.00 14.27
C ALA A 70 -12.16 -11.45 15.70
N LEU A 71 -11.26 -10.56 16.11
CA LEU A 71 -11.29 -9.92 17.43
C LEU A 71 -12.43 -8.91 17.55
N CYS A 72 -12.75 -8.19 16.48
CA CYS A 72 -13.91 -7.31 16.42
C CYS A 72 -15.24 -8.07 16.55
N ARG A 73 -15.33 -9.24 15.93
CA ARG A 73 -16.48 -10.14 16.09
C ARG A 73 -16.59 -10.62 17.54
N GLU A 74 -15.46 -11.01 18.15
CA GLU A 74 -15.41 -11.39 19.57
C GLU A 74 -15.84 -10.24 20.49
N ALA A 75 -15.50 -9.00 20.12
CA ALA A 75 -15.89 -7.80 20.84
C ALA A 75 -17.36 -7.38 20.61
N GLY A 76 -18.13 -8.12 19.81
CA GLY A 76 -19.54 -7.81 19.52
C GLY A 76 -19.73 -6.58 18.63
N ASN A 77 -18.72 -6.19 17.84
CA ASN A 77 -18.82 -5.01 16.98
C ASN A 77 -19.84 -5.22 15.84
N THR A 78 -20.83 -4.35 15.76
CA THR A 78 -21.85 -4.30 14.68
C THR A 78 -21.62 -3.18 13.66
N ARG A 79 -20.64 -2.32 13.90
CA ARG A 79 -20.28 -1.18 13.02
C ARG A 79 -19.35 -1.65 11.90
N PRO A 80 -19.13 -0.83 10.85
CA PRO A 80 -18.10 -1.11 9.85
C PRO A 80 -16.74 -1.41 10.48
N LEU A 81 -15.97 -2.34 9.87
CA LEU A 81 -14.77 -2.92 10.49
C LEU A 81 -13.69 -1.87 10.85
N HIS A 82 -13.56 -0.81 10.05
CA HIS A 82 -12.65 0.31 10.33
C HIS A 82 -13.04 1.19 11.52
N ARG A 83 -14.23 1.00 12.11
CA ARG A 83 -14.69 1.68 13.34
C ARG A 83 -14.65 0.78 14.57
N CYS A 84 -14.24 -0.47 14.41
CA CYS A 84 -14.09 -1.37 15.53
C CYS A 84 -12.93 -0.91 16.42
N ASP A 85 -13.17 -1.01 17.73
CA ASP A 85 -12.16 -0.88 18.76
C ASP A 85 -12.35 -2.05 19.73
N ILE A 86 -11.25 -2.72 20.07
CA ILE A 86 -11.22 -3.87 20.99
C ILE A 86 -10.79 -3.45 22.41
N TYR A 87 -10.60 -2.15 22.65
CA TYR A 87 -10.27 -1.60 23.96
C TYR A 87 -11.26 -2.07 25.03
N ASN A 88 -10.72 -2.43 26.19
CA ASN A 88 -11.45 -2.92 27.36
C ASN A 88 -12.35 -4.15 27.09
N ASN A 89 -12.05 -4.95 26.06
CA ASN A 89 -12.75 -6.20 25.80
C ASN A 89 -11.91 -7.42 26.24
N THR A 90 -12.23 -7.95 27.42
CA THR A 90 -11.51 -9.09 28.00
C THR A 90 -11.59 -10.35 27.14
N ASN A 91 -12.71 -10.59 26.44
CA ASN A 91 -12.89 -11.78 25.59
C ASN A 91 -11.95 -11.74 24.38
N ALA A 92 -11.91 -10.61 23.65
CA ALA A 92 -10.97 -10.40 22.55
C ALA A 92 -9.51 -10.49 23.03
N GLY A 93 -9.19 -9.87 24.17
CA GLY A 93 -7.86 -9.94 24.77
C GLY A 93 -7.44 -11.37 25.15
N ASN A 94 -8.35 -12.16 25.74
CA ASN A 94 -8.11 -13.56 26.08
C ASN A 94 -7.83 -14.41 24.84
N LYS A 95 -8.60 -14.20 23.77
CA LYS A 95 -8.44 -14.91 22.49
C LYS A 95 -7.10 -14.58 21.82
N LEU A 96 -6.73 -13.31 21.79
CA LEU A 96 -5.43 -12.87 21.30
C LEU A 96 -4.29 -13.46 22.14
N ARG A 97 -4.41 -13.42 23.47
CA ARG A 97 -3.40 -13.97 24.40
C ARG A 97 -3.19 -15.47 24.19
N GLU A 98 -4.26 -16.24 24.02
CA GLU A 98 -4.16 -17.69 23.84
C GLU A 98 -3.40 -18.04 22.56
N MET A 99 -3.68 -17.35 21.46
CA MET A 99 -2.92 -17.52 20.22
C MET A 99 -1.45 -17.10 20.38
N LEU A 100 -1.18 -15.93 21.00
CA LEU A 100 0.20 -15.45 21.20
C LEU A 100 1.02 -16.38 22.10
N ARG A 101 0.40 -17.02 23.10
CA ARG A 101 1.05 -17.98 24.00
C ARG A 101 1.62 -19.19 23.26
N MET A 102 1.06 -19.55 22.09
CA MET A 102 1.55 -20.67 21.29
C MET A 102 2.95 -20.41 20.73
N GLY A 103 3.33 -19.14 20.48
CA GLY A 103 4.62 -18.78 19.88
C GLY A 103 4.88 -19.57 18.59
N SER A 104 6.08 -20.16 18.49
CA SER A 104 6.46 -21.05 17.39
C SER A 104 6.30 -22.54 17.71
N SER A 105 5.61 -22.91 18.80
CA SER A 105 5.47 -24.31 19.23
C SER A 105 4.44 -25.11 18.42
N LYS A 106 3.61 -24.43 17.62
CA LYS A 106 2.58 -25.01 16.77
C LYS A 106 2.71 -24.53 15.32
N PRO A 107 2.25 -25.31 14.33
CA PRO A 107 2.04 -24.83 12.98
C PRO A 107 1.20 -23.55 12.97
N TRP A 108 1.54 -22.60 12.09
CA TRP A 108 0.87 -21.30 12.04
C TRP A 108 -0.64 -21.41 11.76
N GLN A 109 -1.08 -22.47 11.08
CA GLN A 109 -2.50 -22.74 10.81
C GLN A 109 -3.28 -22.99 12.10
N ASP A 110 -2.68 -23.65 13.09
CA ASP A 110 -3.32 -23.92 14.39
C ASP A 110 -3.44 -22.60 15.19
N ALA A 111 -2.40 -21.76 15.15
CA ALA A 111 -2.46 -20.42 15.73
C ALA A 111 -3.50 -19.52 15.03
N MET A 112 -3.59 -19.58 13.70
CA MET A 112 -4.60 -18.86 12.91
C MET A 112 -6.02 -19.33 13.26
N GLU A 113 -6.21 -20.63 13.43
CA GLU A 113 -7.51 -21.21 13.79
C GLU A 113 -7.91 -20.81 15.21
N ALA A 114 -6.98 -20.80 16.16
CA ALA A 114 -7.25 -20.40 17.53
C ALA A 114 -7.79 -18.96 17.66
N ILE A 115 -7.27 -18.02 16.86
CA ILE A 115 -7.73 -16.62 16.90
C ILE A 115 -8.90 -16.35 15.94
N THR A 116 -8.93 -16.94 14.76
CA THR A 116 -9.90 -16.59 13.70
C THR A 116 -11.01 -17.60 13.49
N GLY A 117 -10.81 -18.85 13.90
CA GLY A 117 -11.62 -20.02 13.54
C GLY A 117 -11.35 -20.56 12.13
N GLN A 118 -10.29 -20.11 11.46
CA GLN A 118 -9.94 -20.51 10.08
C GLN A 118 -8.48 -20.96 10.00
N ARG A 119 -8.19 -21.95 9.16
CA ARG A 119 -6.83 -22.48 8.93
C ARG A 119 -6.11 -21.83 7.74
N THR A 120 -6.81 -21.02 6.95
CA THR A 120 -6.31 -20.43 5.70
C THR A 120 -6.22 -18.90 5.81
N MET A 121 -5.25 -18.32 5.11
CA MET A 121 -5.20 -16.86 4.94
C MET A 121 -6.29 -16.39 3.97
N SER A 122 -6.92 -15.27 4.30
CA SER A 122 -7.95 -14.65 3.46
C SER A 122 -7.74 -13.15 3.38
N ALA A 123 -7.77 -12.60 2.16
CA ALA A 123 -7.73 -11.16 1.92
C ALA A 123 -9.11 -10.49 2.10
N LYS A 124 -10.19 -11.27 2.28
CA LYS A 124 -11.55 -10.74 2.44
C LYS A 124 -11.67 -9.72 3.59
N PRO A 125 -11.08 -9.93 4.79
CA PRO A 125 -11.15 -8.97 5.88
C PRO A 125 -10.47 -7.63 5.56
N LEU A 126 -9.37 -7.66 4.79
CA LEU A 126 -8.71 -6.45 4.29
C LEU A 126 -9.66 -5.68 3.36
N VAL A 127 -10.33 -6.37 2.44
CA VAL A 127 -11.33 -5.74 1.54
C VAL A 127 -12.51 -5.18 2.35
N ASN A 128 -13.01 -5.93 3.33
CA ASN A 128 -14.11 -5.49 4.20
C ASN A 128 -13.77 -4.22 4.99
N TYR A 129 -12.52 -4.10 5.45
CA TYR A 129 -12.05 -2.90 6.15
C TYR A 129 -12.16 -1.65 5.28
N PHE A 130 -11.72 -1.75 4.01
CA PHE A 130 -11.70 -0.65 3.05
C PHE A 130 -12.96 -0.54 2.19
N ASP A 131 -13.97 -1.38 2.39
CA ASP A 131 -15.19 -1.42 1.56
C ASP A 131 -15.87 -0.02 1.38
N PRO A 132 -15.99 0.84 2.42
CA PRO A 132 -16.56 2.17 2.23
C PRO A 132 -15.74 3.05 1.29
N LEU A 133 -14.40 3.00 1.42
CA LEU A 133 -13.49 3.72 0.53
C LEU A 133 -13.56 3.16 -0.89
N LEU A 134 -13.61 1.82 -1.02
CA LEU A 134 -13.72 1.16 -2.33
C LEU A 134 -15.01 1.56 -3.06
N LYS A 135 -16.14 1.63 -2.35
CA LYS A 135 -17.42 2.12 -2.90
C LYS A 135 -17.32 3.57 -3.35
N TRP A 136 -16.72 4.43 -2.53
CA TRP A 136 -16.52 5.82 -2.87
C TRP A 136 -15.61 6.00 -4.10
N LEU A 137 -14.48 5.28 -4.16
CA LEU A 137 -13.55 5.31 -5.30
C LEU A 137 -14.21 4.85 -6.60
N LYS A 138 -15.08 3.84 -6.54
CA LYS A 138 -15.86 3.39 -7.71
C LYS A 138 -16.80 4.46 -8.22
N GLU A 139 -17.37 5.28 -7.34
CA GLU A 139 -18.24 6.40 -7.74
C GLU A 139 -17.43 7.52 -8.39
N GLN A 140 -16.31 7.91 -7.77
CA GLN A 140 -15.49 9.01 -8.28
C GLN A 140 -14.82 8.69 -9.61
N ASN A 141 -14.44 7.43 -9.81
CA ASN A 141 -13.70 7.00 -11.01
C ASN A 141 -14.62 6.50 -12.14
N LYS A 142 -15.92 6.79 -12.12
CA LYS A 142 -16.86 6.33 -13.16
C LYS A 142 -16.51 6.81 -14.56
N GLU A 143 -15.98 8.03 -14.66
CA GLU A 143 -15.60 8.67 -15.93
C GLU A 143 -14.09 8.54 -16.22
N GLU A 144 -13.35 7.94 -15.29
CA GLU A 144 -11.90 7.79 -15.40
C GLU A 144 -11.55 6.47 -16.10
N ASN A 145 -10.48 6.49 -16.91
CA ASN A 145 -9.94 5.27 -17.49
C ASN A 145 -9.10 4.53 -16.44
N THR A 146 -9.75 3.71 -15.60
CA THR A 146 -9.08 2.99 -14.53
C THR A 146 -8.25 1.81 -15.04
N GLY A 147 -7.02 1.69 -14.55
CA GLY A 147 -6.08 0.62 -14.89
C GLY A 147 -4.81 1.14 -15.57
N TRP A 148 -3.96 0.22 -16.01
CA TRP A 148 -2.71 0.52 -16.72
C TRP A 148 -2.34 -0.63 -17.66
N SER A 149 -1.47 -0.37 -18.63
CA SER A 149 -0.91 -1.42 -19.47
C SER A 149 0.07 -2.29 -18.68
N ALA A 150 0.00 -3.60 -18.88
CA ALA A 150 0.95 -4.53 -18.26
C ALA A 150 2.38 -4.36 -18.79
N SER A 151 2.55 -3.76 -19.97
CA SER A 151 3.86 -3.50 -20.57
C SER A 151 4.40 -2.13 -20.14
N CYS A 152 5.72 -2.03 -19.98
CA CYS A 152 6.34 -0.73 -19.83
C CYS A 152 6.18 0.14 -21.09
N PRO A 153 6.04 1.46 -20.96
CA PRO A 153 6.00 2.36 -22.10
C PRO A 153 7.35 2.35 -22.84
N SER A 154 7.30 2.28 -24.17
CA SER A 154 8.49 2.25 -25.03
C SER A 154 9.22 3.59 -25.09
N SER A 155 8.51 4.69 -24.84
CA SER A 155 9.08 6.03 -24.72
C SER A 155 8.99 6.52 -23.28
N ILE A 156 10.10 7.04 -22.78
CA ILE A 156 10.13 7.74 -21.50
C ILE A 156 9.68 9.17 -21.76
N PRO A 157 8.64 9.66 -21.08
CA PRO A 157 8.26 11.05 -21.20
C PRO A 157 9.45 11.91 -20.78
N THR A 158 9.93 12.78 -21.67
CA THR A 158 10.82 13.86 -21.27
C THR A 158 10.08 14.65 -20.20
N PRO A 159 10.67 14.91 -19.01
CA PRO A 159 10.03 15.77 -18.04
C PRO A 159 9.65 17.07 -18.77
N SER A 160 8.36 17.39 -18.84
CA SER A 160 8.00 18.71 -19.31
C SER A 160 8.66 19.67 -18.34
N ALA A 161 9.48 20.60 -18.86
CA ALA A 161 9.95 21.70 -18.04
C ALA A 161 8.70 22.28 -17.38
N LEU A 162 8.66 22.30 -16.04
CA LEU A 162 7.63 22.99 -15.29
C LEU A 162 7.41 24.33 -16.00
N ALA A 163 6.25 24.49 -16.64
CA ALA A 163 5.95 25.73 -17.32
C ALA A 163 6.06 26.82 -16.25
N ALA A 164 7.08 27.68 -16.38
CA ALA A 164 7.40 28.76 -15.44
C ALA A 164 6.31 29.86 -15.41
N GLY A 165 5.09 29.55 -15.86
CA GLY A 165 3.99 30.48 -16.07
C GLY A 165 2.88 30.46 -15.01
N SER A 166 2.80 29.46 -14.13
CA SER A 166 1.70 29.38 -13.15
C SER A 166 2.02 29.92 -11.76
N ALA A 167 3.29 30.16 -11.43
CA ALA A 167 3.68 30.72 -10.13
C ALA A 167 3.32 32.21 -10.00
N ASN A 168 3.32 32.97 -11.12
CA ASN A 168 3.07 34.41 -11.09
C ASN A 168 1.59 34.78 -10.89
N LEU A 169 0.65 33.90 -11.23
CA LEU A 169 -0.78 34.20 -11.09
C LEU A 169 -1.27 33.99 -9.65
N PHE A 170 -0.73 33.00 -8.92
CA PHE A 170 -1.11 32.75 -7.53
C PHE A 170 -0.55 33.78 -6.56
N ILE A 171 0.70 34.25 -6.76
CA ILE A 171 1.32 35.25 -5.89
C ILE A 171 0.56 36.59 -5.94
N SER A 172 0.04 36.98 -7.12
CA SER A 172 -0.69 38.24 -7.27
C SER A 172 -2.05 38.24 -6.56
N ILE A 173 -2.75 37.10 -6.50
CA ILE A 173 -4.08 37.01 -5.87
C ILE A 173 -3.95 36.98 -4.34
N THR A 174 -2.96 36.26 -3.80
CA THR A 174 -2.71 36.23 -2.34
C THR A 174 -2.21 37.57 -1.79
N CYS A 175 -1.38 38.31 -2.53
CA CYS A 175 -0.96 39.66 -2.12
C CYS A 175 -2.13 40.66 -2.12
N PHE A 176 -3.06 40.56 -3.09
CA PHE A 176 -4.21 41.47 -3.14
C PHE A 176 -5.20 41.21 -1.99
N VAL A 177 -5.47 39.94 -1.67
CA VAL A 177 -6.38 39.58 -0.57
C VAL A 177 -5.79 39.96 0.78
N LEU A 178 -4.48 39.81 1.00
CA LEU A 178 -3.82 40.25 2.24
C LEU A 178 -3.79 41.78 2.37
N CYS A 179 -3.51 42.54 1.31
CA CYS A 179 -3.54 44.00 1.37
C CYS A 179 -4.94 44.57 1.66
N VAL A 180 -6.00 43.97 1.09
CA VAL A 180 -7.38 44.39 1.39
C VAL A 180 -7.77 44.01 2.83
N PHE A 181 -7.37 42.83 3.32
CA PHE A 181 -7.65 42.44 4.71
C PHE A 181 -6.96 43.34 5.75
N PHE A 182 -5.73 43.77 5.50
CA PHE A 182 -5.01 44.67 6.42
C PHE A 182 -5.53 46.11 6.36
N ALA A 183 -5.97 46.60 5.20
CA ALA A 183 -6.56 47.94 5.08
C ALA A 183 -7.91 48.06 5.83
N PHE A 184 -8.70 46.99 5.88
CA PHE A 184 -9.98 46.98 6.60
C PHE A 184 -9.83 46.87 8.12
N PHE A 185 -8.69 46.37 8.63
CA PHE A 185 -8.46 46.22 10.07
C PHE A 185 -7.76 47.41 10.75
N GLN A 186 -7.30 48.42 9.99
CA GLN A 186 -6.76 49.66 10.56
C GLN A 186 -7.78 50.82 10.62
N ILE A 187 -9.01 50.62 10.15
CA ILE A 187 -10.10 51.59 10.29
C ILE A 187 -11.18 50.97 11.19
N ARG A 188 -10.85 50.79 12.47
CA ARG A 188 -11.81 50.74 13.59
C ARG A 188 -11.09 50.87 14.91
#